data_AF-A0A9E5G146-F1
#
_entry.id   AF-A0A9E5G146-F1
#
_cell.length_a   1.000
_cell.length_b   1.000
_cell.length_c   1.000
_cell.angle_alpha   90.00
_cell.angle_beta   90.00
_cell.angle_gamma   90.00
#
_symmetry.space_group_name_H-M   'P 1'
#
loop_
_entity.id
_entity.type
_entity.pdbx_description
1 polymer ?
#
loop_
_entity_poly.entity_id
_entity_poly.type
_entity_poly.pdbx_seq_one_letter_code
_entity_poly.pdbx_strand_id
1 'polypeptide(L)'
;MDHPIIARVLPLALALPFLTAVPVSWAFSTTAEEECGCWAHRMERAERERPTAGPGDGKGGAFDAANGRDHRNFPPDPQVQFQRMKLALRFDDMTSGRFTGTETLTIAPIGVPVQVLRLDAAGMKVSSVTVDGRDAEFSNDGEALSIRFAQPLAPAAGGGQTAASTVVIAYSCDRPMDGLTFSAATPEIPGVAPARGAEVHTQGQTETNHYWFPIHDFPNVRMATELVIDVPAGFQASSNGALVKHEVRGDREVWHWNQEKPHVPYLVSVVIGDFDHAELLSPLSGVPMTVWAPKGRGDDAKATYERTDRMVALFERVFGQKYPWARYDQLVVRNFGAGGMENTSATTMQ
;
A
#
# COMPACT_ATOMS: atom_id res chain seq x y z
N MET A 1 79.82 4.35 38.74
CA MET A 1 80.70 4.66 37.60
C MET A 1 79.82 4.81 36.36
N ASP A 2 78.91 5.79 36.30
CA ASP A 2 79.13 7.25 36.25
C ASP A 2 79.83 7.70 34.95
N HIS A 3 79.00 8.16 34.00
CA HIS A 3 78.98 9.45 33.25
C HIS A 3 80.25 10.35 33.18
N PRO A 4 80.33 11.44 32.39
CA PRO A 4 79.39 12.07 31.40
C PRO A 4 80.12 12.55 30.10
N ILE A 5 79.46 13.22 29.12
CA ILE A 5 79.47 14.69 28.85
C ILE A 5 78.46 14.89 27.68
N ILE A 6 77.29 15.53 27.83
CA ILE A 6 76.91 16.96 27.95
C ILE A 6 76.88 17.77 26.63
N ALA A 7 75.64 18.19 26.30
CA ALA A 7 75.14 19.43 25.69
C ALA A 7 75.44 19.79 24.21
N ARG A 8 74.40 20.09 23.42
CA ARG A 8 73.72 21.41 23.39
C ARG A 8 72.44 21.37 22.54
N VAL A 9 71.58 22.32 22.86
CA VAL A 9 70.20 22.55 22.42
C VAL A 9 70.14 23.74 21.44
N LEU A 10 69.05 23.80 20.65
CA LEU A 10 68.46 24.94 19.91
C LEU A 10 68.85 25.11 18.40
N PRO A 11 68.04 25.81 17.58
CA PRO A 11 66.93 25.22 16.80
C PRO A 11 67.08 25.52 15.29
N LEU A 12 66.56 24.65 14.42
CA LEU A 12 66.40 25.00 13.00
C LEU A 12 64.94 25.37 12.73
N ALA A 13 64.67 26.67 12.82
CA ALA A 13 63.48 27.27 12.25
C ALA A 13 63.62 27.27 10.72
N LEU A 14 62.69 26.63 10.02
CA LEU A 14 62.45 26.87 8.61
C LEU A 14 60.95 27.02 8.35
N ALA A 15 60.59 28.31 8.30
CA ALA A 15 59.56 28.95 7.48
C ALA A 15 58.37 28.09 6.99
N LEU A 16 57.22 28.33 7.61
CA LEU A 16 55.92 28.23 6.93
C LEU A 16 55.88 29.20 5.73
N PRO A 17 55.41 28.77 4.55
CA PRO A 17 54.76 29.68 3.62
C PRO A 17 53.25 29.74 3.96
N PHE A 18 52.85 30.85 4.56
CA PHE A 18 51.48 31.36 4.41
C PHE A 18 51.35 31.91 2.98
N LEU A 19 50.50 31.30 2.16
CA LEU A 19 49.87 31.98 1.03
C LEU A 19 48.47 31.41 0.79
N THR A 20 47.52 32.18 1.34
CA THR A 20 46.22 32.55 0.77
C THR A 20 45.36 31.47 0.12
N ALA A 21 44.23 31.19 0.81
CA ALA A 21 43.06 30.57 0.23
C ALA A 21 42.64 31.29 -1.07
N VAL A 22 42.61 30.54 -2.17
CA VAL A 22 41.98 30.97 -3.41
C VAL A 22 40.50 30.61 -3.33
N PRO A 23 39.56 31.56 -3.42
CA PRO A 23 38.15 31.25 -3.52
C PRO A 23 37.88 30.71 -4.92
N VAL A 24 37.39 29.48 -5.02
CA VAL A 24 36.85 28.97 -6.28
C VAL A 24 35.47 29.59 -6.46
N SER A 25 35.45 30.74 -7.15
CA SER A 25 34.25 31.39 -7.65
C SER A 25 33.72 30.60 -8.85
N TRP A 26 32.50 30.09 -8.73
CA TRP A 26 31.72 29.64 -9.88
C TRP A 26 31.28 30.87 -10.66
N ALA A 27 32.00 31.20 -11.73
CA ALA A 27 31.61 32.23 -12.67
C ALA A 27 30.72 31.61 -13.75
N PHE A 28 29.44 32.00 -13.76
CA PHE A 28 28.54 31.85 -14.89
C PHE A 28 29.10 32.61 -16.10
N SER A 29 29.22 31.93 -17.24
CA SER A 29 29.36 32.57 -18.56
C SER A 29 28.08 32.31 -19.34
N THR A 30 27.38 33.39 -19.63
CA THR A 30 26.22 33.47 -20.53
C THR A 30 26.69 33.83 -21.93
N THR A 31 26.35 33.02 -22.94
CA THR A 31 25.94 33.47 -24.29
C THR A 31 25.47 32.28 -25.16
N ALA A 32 24.20 32.37 -25.60
CA ALA A 32 23.51 31.80 -26.77
C ALA A 32 23.57 30.27 -27.01
N GLU A 33 22.51 29.51 -26.73
CA GLU A 33 21.31 29.29 -27.59
C GLU A 33 21.64 28.70 -28.96
N GLU A 34 21.52 27.37 -29.10
CA GLU A 34 20.61 26.73 -30.06
C GLU A 34 20.53 25.20 -29.81
N GLU A 35 19.28 24.74 -29.62
CA GLU A 35 18.79 23.35 -29.77
C GLU A 35 19.30 22.23 -28.85
N CYS A 36 18.85 22.24 -27.59
CA CYS A 36 18.66 21.00 -26.82
C CYS A 36 17.44 21.12 -25.89
N GLY A 37 16.26 21.24 -26.48
CA GLY A 37 14.98 21.30 -25.77
C GLY A 37 14.35 19.92 -25.60
N CYS A 38 14.48 19.30 -24.43
CA CYS A 38 13.48 18.39 -23.84
C CYS A 38 14.03 17.80 -22.54
N TRP A 39 13.78 18.47 -21.41
CA TRP A 39 13.51 17.87 -20.09
C TRP A 39 13.37 19.00 -19.09
N ALA A 40 14.33 19.95 -19.05
CA ALA A 40 14.23 21.15 -18.22
C ALA A 40 13.04 22.05 -18.62
N HIS A 41 12.85 22.32 -19.92
CA HIS A 41 11.68 23.08 -20.38
C HIS A 41 10.35 22.34 -20.25
N ARG A 42 10.35 20.99 -20.21
CA ARG A 42 9.14 20.20 -20.00
C ARG A 42 8.77 20.16 -18.51
N MET A 43 9.75 20.20 -17.61
CA MET A 43 9.55 20.38 -16.18
C MET A 43 9.12 21.81 -15.84
N GLU A 44 9.77 22.84 -16.38
CA GLU A 44 9.35 24.24 -16.14
C GLU A 44 7.96 24.52 -16.72
N ARG A 45 7.63 23.94 -17.88
CA ARG A 45 6.29 24.02 -18.45
C ARG A 45 5.29 23.17 -17.65
N ALA A 46 5.65 21.97 -17.20
CA ALA A 46 4.80 21.15 -16.33
C ALA A 46 4.71 21.67 -14.89
N GLU A 47 5.61 22.55 -14.44
CA GLU A 47 5.54 23.27 -13.16
C GLU A 47 4.73 24.56 -13.30
N ARG A 48 4.81 25.25 -14.45
CA ARG A 48 3.93 26.39 -14.78
C ARG A 48 2.50 25.98 -15.15
N GLU A 49 2.35 24.81 -15.77
CA GLU A 49 1.07 24.25 -16.24
C GLU A 49 0.58 23.10 -15.34
N ARG A 50 1.32 22.73 -14.28
CA ARG A 50 0.75 21.94 -13.19
C ARG A 50 -0.41 22.76 -12.66
N PRO A 51 -1.63 22.20 -12.59
CA PRO A 51 -2.57 22.69 -11.59
C PRO A 51 -1.78 22.58 -10.29
N THR A 52 -1.42 23.71 -9.71
CA THR A 52 -1.05 23.75 -8.31
C THR A 52 -2.23 23.11 -7.60
N ALA A 53 -2.10 21.86 -7.16
CA ALA A 53 -2.78 21.47 -5.95
C ALA A 53 -2.19 22.41 -4.89
N GLY A 54 -2.81 23.58 -4.77
CA GLY A 54 -2.47 24.54 -3.75
C GLY A 54 -2.59 23.83 -2.40
N PRO A 55 -1.95 24.35 -1.35
CA PRO A 55 -2.39 24.02 0.01
C PRO A 55 -3.87 24.39 0.05
N GLY A 56 -4.76 23.39 0.00
CA GLY A 56 -6.16 23.54 -0.42
C GLY A 56 -6.67 24.95 -0.20
N ASP A 57 -6.75 25.72 -1.27
CA ASP A 57 -7.10 27.14 -1.20
C ASP A 57 -8.49 27.21 -0.55
N GLY A 58 -8.50 27.43 0.77
CA GLY A 58 -9.66 27.60 1.64
C GLY A 58 -10.38 28.90 1.31
N LYS A 59 -10.83 29.05 0.06
CA LYS A 59 -11.70 30.13 -0.40
C LYS A 59 -13.19 29.79 -0.28
N GLY A 60 -13.52 28.65 0.32
CA GLY A 60 -14.73 28.51 1.12
C GLY A 60 -14.28 28.41 2.57
N GLY A 61 -14.85 29.20 3.47
CA GLY A 61 -14.68 28.94 4.89
C GLY A 61 -15.07 27.49 5.22
N ALA A 62 -14.81 27.04 6.45
CA ALA A 62 -15.31 25.74 6.93
C ALA A 62 -16.82 25.57 6.70
N PHE A 63 -17.55 26.68 6.54
CA PHE A 63 -18.94 26.72 6.16
C PHE A 63 -19.13 27.58 4.91
N ASP A 64 -20.01 27.13 4.02
CA ASP A 64 -20.61 27.93 2.97
C ASP A 64 -21.40 29.07 3.62
N ALA A 65 -21.00 30.31 3.34
CA ALA A 65 -21.62 31.49 3.94
C ALA A 65 -23.06 31.73 3.45
N ALA A 66 -23.47 31.16 2.31
CA ALA A 66 -24.79 31.35 1.72
C ALA A 66 -25.83 30.38 2.28
N ASN A 67 -25.43 29.15 2.64
CA ASN A 67 -26.37 28.11 3.10
C ASN A 67 -25.96 27.42 4.41
N GLY A 68 -24.81 27.77 5.01
CA GLY A 68 -24.28 27.17 6.23
C GLY A 68 -23.72 25.76 6.06
N ARG A 69 -23.59 25.26 4.82
CA ARG A 69 -23.08 23.92 4.53
C ARG A 69 -21.64 23.80 4.99
N ASP A 70 -21.38 22.81 5.82
CA ASP A 70 -20.03 22.50 6.25
C ASP A 70 -19.23 21.89 5.10
N HIS A 71 -18.07 22.49 4.80
CA HIS A 71 -17.12 22.02 3.79
C HIS A 71 -16.05 21.11 4.38
N ARG A 72 -16.02 20.91 5.70
CA ARG A 72 -15.07 19.99 6.33
C ARG A 72 -15.42 18.56 5.94
N ASN A 73 -14.39 17.77 5.61
CA ASN A 73 -14.56 16.36 5.31
C ASN A 73 -14.76 15.59 6.62
N PHE A 74 -16.00 15.17 6.91
CA PHE A 74 -16.31 14.35 8.07
C PHE A 74 -16.36 12.88 7.69
N PRO A 75 -15.95 11.98 8.60
CA PRO A 75 -16.14 10.55 8.40
C PRO A 75 -17.62 10.23 8.15
N PRO A 76 -17.95 9.41 7.14
CA PRO A 76 -19.30 8.90 6.97
C PRO A 76 -19.67 8.01 8.15
N ASP A 77 -20.93 8.09 8.59
CA ASP A 77 -21.42 7.30 9.71
C ASP A 77 -21.40 5.79 9.36
N PRO A 78 -20.70 4.95 10.13
CA PRO A 78 -20.72 3.52 9.90
C PRO A 78 -22.09 2.95 10.30
N GLN A 79 -22.86 2.47 9.31
CA GLN A 79 -24.18 1.86 9.55
C GLN A 79 -24.07 0.55 10.34
N VAL A 80 -22.97 -0.16 10.13
CA VAL A 80 -22.69 -1.47 10.72
C VAL A 80 -21.26 -1.51 11.24
N GLN A 81 -21.03 -2.37 12.23
CA GLN A 81 -19.70 -2.78 12.63
C GLN A 81 -19.22 -3.84 11.64
N PHE A 82 -18.17 -3.51 10.90
CA PHE A 82 -17.44 -4.49 10.10
C PHE A 82 -16.54 -5.31 11.02
N GLN A 83 -16.75 -6.63 11.06
CA GLN A 83 -16.01 -7.52 11.96
C GLN A 83 -14.92 -8.28 11.20
N ARG A 84 -15.27 -8.85 10.04
CA ARG A 84 -14.36 -9.60 9.17
C ARG A 84 -14.73 -9.41 7.71
N MET A 85 -13.73 -9.34 6.86
CA MET A 85 -13.86 -9.40 5.41
C MET A 85 -13.00 -10.54 4.88
N LYS A 86 -13.54 -11.34 3.97
CA LYS A 86 -12.78 -12.30 3.17
C LYS A 86 -12.95 -11.98 1.69
N LEU A 87 -11.85 -11.75 1.00
CA LEU A 87 -11.82 -11.54 -0.44
C LEU A 87 -11.22 -12.78 -1.11
N ALA A 88 -12.00 -13.49 -1.91
CA ALA A 88 -11.51 -14.50 -2.83
C ALA A 88 -11.40 -13.89 -4.23
N LEU A 89 -10.17 -13.67 -4.70
CA LEU A 89 -9.87 -13.03 -5.98
C LEU A 89 -9.27 -14.05 -6.93
N ARG A 90 -9.74 -14.06 -8.17
CA ARG A 90 -9.21 -14.92 -9.22
C ARG A 90 -8.82 -14.10 -10.44
N PHE A 91 -7.54 -14.19 -10.79
CA PHE A 91 -6.94 -13.57 -11.97
C PHE A 91 -6.71 -14.65 -13.02
N ASP A 92 -7.59 -14.76 -14.02
CA ASP A 92 -7.40 -15.76 -15.08
C ASP A 92 -6.17 -15.46 -15.95
N ASP A 93 -5.84 -14.18 -16.12
CA ASP A 93 -4.67 -13.69 -16.82
C ASP A 93 -4.14 -12.39 -16.17
N MET A 94 -2.81 -12.24 -16.13
CA MET A 94 -2.12 -11.12 -15.48
C MET A 94 -1.97 -9.88 -16.36
N THR A 95 -2.44 -9.91 -17.62
CA THR A 95 -2.28 -8.83 -18.60
C THR A 95 -3.59 -8.14 -18.99
N SER A 96 -4.73 -8.81 -18.78
CA SER A 96 -6.05 -8.37 -19.23
C SER A 96 -6.61 -7.17 -18.47
N GLY A 97 -6.12 -6.90 -17.26
CA GLY A 97 -6.71 -5.94 -16.34
C GLY A 97 -7.98 -6.44 -15.63
N ARG A 98 -8.32 -7.72 -15.79
CA ARG A 98 -9.59 -8.31 -15.34
C ARG A 98 -9.39 -9.31 -14.22
N PHE A 99 -10.36 -9.40 -13.33
CA PHE A 99 -10.45 -10.45 -12.31
C PHE A 99 -11.90 -10.67 -11.87
N THR A 100 -12.14 -11.82 -11.24
CA THR A 100 -13.39 -12.10 -10.55
C THR A 100 -13.17 -12.12 -9.04
N GLY A 101 -14.19 -11.73 -8.29
CA GLY A 101 -14.14 -11.61 -6.85
C GLY A 101 -15.37 -12.22 -6.19
N THR A 102 -15.16 -12.86 -5.04
CA THR A 102 -16.20 -13.14 -4.06
C THR A 102 -15.78 -12.54 -2.74
N GLU A 103 -16.52 -11.54 -2.30
CA GLU A 103 -16.35 -10.92 -0.99
C GLU A 103 -17.33 -11.55 0.00
N THR A 104 -16.86 -11.82 1.22
CA THR A 104 -17.69 -12.21 2.36
C THR A 104 -17.45 -11.26 3.51
N LEU A 105 -18.49 -10.50 3.89
CA LEU A 105 -18.47 -9.58 5.02
C LEU A 105 -19.24 -10.16 6.19
N THR A 106 -18.64 -10.11 7.38
CA THR A 106 -19.32 -10.35 8.66
C THR A 106 -19.58 -9.01 9.31
N ILE A 107 -20.86 -8.67 9.49
CA ILE A 107 -21.31 -7.34 9.92
C ILE A 107 -22.35 -7.42 11.05
N ALA A 108 -22.42 -6.39 11.88
CA ALA A 108 -23.48 -6.24 12.89
C ALA A 108 -24.01 -4.80 12.91
N PRO A 109 -25.33 -4.56 12.96
CA PRO A 109 -25.89 -3.20 12.98
C PRO A 109 -25.48 -2.41 14.23
N ILE A 110 -25.22 -1.12 14.06
CA ILE A 110 -24.85 -0.20 15.14
C ILE A 110 -26.03 0.73 15.45
N GLY A 111 -26.49 0.74 16.71
CA GLY A 111 -27.40 1.75 17.25
C GLY A 111 -28.86 1.67 16.79
N VAL A 112 -29.11 1.53 15.48
CA VAL A 112 -30.45 1.49 14.88
C VAL A 112 -30.60 0.33 13.89
N PRO A 113 -31.84 -0.11 13.61
CA PRO A 113 -32.08 -1.11 12.57
C PRO A 113 -31.60 -0.65 11.18
N VAL A 114 -30.86 -1.51 10.48
CA VAL A 114 -30.32 -1.25 9.15
C VAL A 114 -31.12 -2.02 8.11
N GLN A 115 -31.88 -1.30 7.28
CA GLN A 115 -32.69 -1.87 6.19
C GLN A 115 -31.93 -1.94 4.86
N VAL A 116 -30.99 -1.01 4.65
CA VAL A 116 -30.12 -0.94 3.47
C VAL A 116 -28.70 -0.67 3.92
N LEU A 117 -27.76 -1.53 3.52
CA LEU A 117 -26.32 -1.29 3.64
C LEU A 117 -25.81 -0.68 2.34
N ARG A 118 -25.13 0.45 2.42
CA ARG A 118 -24.41 1.06 1.30
C ARG A 118 -22.91 0.81 1.43
N LEU A 119 -22.28 0.32 0.37
CA LEU A 119 -20.84 0.16 0.23
C LEU A 119 -20.38 0.97 -0.99
N ASP A 120 -19.21 1.57 -0.93
CA ASP A 120 -18.55 2.17 -2.09
C ASP A 120 -18.04 1.03 -2.98
N ALA A 121 -18.37 1.08 -4.27
CA ALA A 121 -18.17 -0.04 -5.20
C ALA A 121 -18.18 0.45 -6.66
N ALA A 122 -17.06 1.05 -7.10
CA ALA A 122 -16.91 1.60 -8.44
C ALA A 122 -16.11 0.66 -9.37
N GLY A 123 -16.42 0.68 -10.66
CA GLY A 123 -15.63 -0.08 -11.66
C GLY A 123 -15.83 -1.62 -11.61
N MET A 124 -16.87 -2.10 -10.95
CA MET A 124 -17.17 -3.52 -10.81
C MET A 124 -18.61 -3.86 -11.21
N LYS A 125 -18.81 -5.07 -11.72
CA LYS A 125 -20.11 -5.62 -12.06
C LYS A 125 -20.51 -6.66 -11.01
N VAL A 126 -21.43 -6.29 -10.13
CA VAL A 126 -21.98 -7.20 -9.12
C VAL A 126 -22.98 -8.16 -9.77
N SER A 127 -22.77 -9.45 -9.58
CA SER A 127 -23.55 -10.53 -10.19
C SER A 127 -24.57 -11.16 -9.25
N SER A 128 -24.26 -11.25 -7.96
CA SER A 128 -25.17 -11.73 -6.93
C SER A 128 -24.78 -11.22 -5.55
N VAL A 129 -25.79 -11.05 -4.68
CA VAL A 129 -25.60 -10.78 -3.25
C VAL A 129 -26.47 -11.75 -2.46
N THR A 130 -25.88 -12.39 -1.44
CA THR A 130 -26.63 -13.18 -0.47
C THR A 130 -26.42 -12.64 0.94
N VAL A 131 -27.44 -12.75 1.79
CA VAL A 131 -27.37 -12.46 3.22
C VAL A 131 -27.81 -13.71 3.98
N ASP A 132 -26.92 -14.19 4.85
CA ASP A 132 -27.12 -15.41 5.64
C ASP A 132 -27.58 -16.61 4.77
N GLY A 133 -26.97 -16.72 3.59
CA GLY A 133 -27.21 -17.79 2.61
C GLY A 133 -28.48 -17.65 1.78
N ARG A 134 -29.19 -16.52 1.84
CA ARG A 134 -30.38 -16.24 1.02
C ARG A 134 -30.12 -15.09 0.07
N ASP A 135 -30.68 -15.14 -1.13
CA ASP A 135 -30.60 -14.04 -2.09
C ASP A 135 -31.13 -12.73 -1.49
N ALA A 136 -30.41 -11.63 -1.76
CA ALA A 136 -30.78 -10.29 -1.34
C ALA A 136 -31.00 -9.39 -2.55
N GLU A 137 -31.93 -8.44 -2.40
CA GLU A 137 -32.13 -7.39 -3.40
C GLU A 137 -30.95 -6.41 -3.32
N PHE A 138 -30.38 -6.05 -4.46
CA PHE A 138 -29.28 -5.09 -4.53
C PHE A 138 -29.36 -4.23 -5.79
N SER A 139 -28.72 -3.07 -5.74
CA SER A 139 -28.48 -2.20 -6.89
C SER A 139 -27.05 -1.67 -6.84
N ASN A 140 -26.40 -1.58 -7.99
CA ASN A 140 -25.12 -0.88 -8.15
C ASN A 140 -25.32 0.24 -9.18
N ASP A 141 -25.07 1.48 -8.78
CA ASP A 141 -25.26 2.69 -9.62
C ASP A 141 -23.98 3.12 -10.38
N GLY A 142 -22.90 2.35 -10.25
CA GLY A 142 -21.58 2.63 -10.82
C GLY A 142 -20.59 3.23 -9.82
N GLU A 143 -21.08 3.72 -8.67
CA GLU A 143 -20.26 4.29 -7.59
C GLU A 143 -20.45 3.53 -6.28
N ALA A 144 -21.67 3.07 -5.99
CA ALA A 144 -22.02 2.41 -4.76
C ALA A 144 -22.92 1.19 -4.97
N LEU A 145 -22.70 0.18 -4.12
CA LEU A 145 -23.55 -0.99 -3.98
C LEU A 145 -24.50 -0.78 -2.80
N SER A 146 -25.80 -0.80 -3.08
CA SER A 146 -26.85 -0.80 -2.05
C SER A 146 -27.44 -2.20 -1.92
N ILE A 147 -27.41 -2.75 -0.72
CA ILE A 147 -27.91 -4.10 -0.38
C ILE A 147 -29.11 -3.94 0.55
N ARG A 148 -30.29 -4.42 0.14
CA ARG A 148 -31.51 -4.37 0.93
C ARG A 148 -31.73 -5.68 1.67
N PHE A 149 -31.84 -5.60 2.98
CA PHE A 149 -32.12 -6.77 3.83
C PHE A 149 -33.63 -7.11 3.82
N ALA A 150 -34.01 -8.37 3.67
CA ALA A 150 -35.44 -8.74 3.69
C ALA A 150 -36.14 -8.38 5.03
N GLN A 151 -35.38 -8.39 6.12
CA GLN A 151 -35.74 -7.82 7.42
C GLN A 151 -34.60 -6.91 7.88
N PRO A 152 -34.86 -5.74 8.46
CA PRO A 152 -33.81 -4.88 8.97
C PRO A 152 -32.90 -5.64 9.94
N LEU A 153 -31.58 -5.50 9.78
CA LEU A 153 -30.64 -5.96 10.78
C LEU A 153 -30.82 -5.09 12.03
N ALA A 154 -31.32 -5.68 13.12
CA ALA A 154 -31.59 -4.95 14.35
C ALA A 154 -30.45 -5.12 15.38
N PRO A 155 -30.01 -4.06 16.06
CA PRO A 155 -29.15 -4.17 17.24
C PRO A 155 -29.81 -5.02 18.33
N ALA A 156 -29.01 -5.66 19.18
CA ALA A 156 -29.55 -6.39 20.32
C ALA A 156 -30.32 -5.46 21.27
N ALA A 157 -31.52 -5.89 21.70
CA ALA A 157 -32.28 -5.18 22.71
C ALA A 157 -31.52 -5.18 24.05
N GLY A 158 -31.48 -4.03 24.73
CA GLY A 158 -30.91 -3.92 26.08
C GLY A 158 -29.38 -3.90 26.16
N GLY A 159 -28.67 -3.62 25.06
CA GLY A 159 -27.21 -3.45 25.06
C GLY A 159 -26.41 -4.76 25.09
N GLY A 160 -27.04 -5.89 24.78
CA GLY A 160 -26.36 -7.17 24.59
C GLY A 160 -25.51 -7.20 23.32
N GLN A 161 -24.79 -8.32 23.11
CA GLN A 161 -24.05 -8.53 21.87
C GLN A 161 -25.02 -8.67 20.69
N THR A 162 -24.91 -7.76 19.72
CA THR A 162 -25.67 -7.84 18.46
C THR A 162 -25.21 -9.05 17.65
N ALA A 163 -26.18 -9.79 17.11
CA ALA A 163 -25.92 -10.91 16.21
C ALA A 163 -25.31 -10.41 14.90
N ALA A 164 -24.28 -11.11 14.43
CA ALA A 164 -23.67 -10.83 13.14
C ALA A 164 -24.44 -11.49 12.01
N SER A 165 -24.48 -10.83 10.86
CA SER A 165 -24.93 -11.38 9.58
C SER A 165 -23.75 -11.52 8.62
N THR A 166 -23.85 -12.50 7.74
CA THR A 166 -22.88 -12.75 6.67
C THR A 166 -23.44 -12.28 5.35
N VAL A 167 -22.76 -11.33 4.70
CA VAL A 167 -23.08 -10.85 3.36
C VAL A 167 -22.05 -11.39 2.39
N VAL A 168 -22.49 -12.05 1.31
CA VAL A 168 -21.60 -12.57 0.26
C VAL A 168 -21.91 -11.86 -1.06
N ILE A 169 -20.89 -11.25 -1.67
CA ILE A 169 -21.01 -10.45 -2.89
C ILE A 169 -20.11 -11.09 -3.96
N ALA A 170 -20.70 -11.55 -5.07
CA ALA A 170 -19.95 -12.06 -6.20
C ALA A 170 -19.91 -11.00 -7.32
N TYR A 171 -18.73 -10.70 -7.84
CA TYR A 171 -18.53 -9.63 -8.81
C TYR A 171 -17.40 -9.91 -9.80
N SER A 172 -17.35 -9.13 -10.87
CA SER A 172 -16.19 -9.05 -11.78
C SER A 172 -15.71 -7.62 -11.89
N CYS A 173 -14.40 -7.43 -12.04
CA CYS A 173 -13.81 -6.13 -12.35
C CYS A 173 -13.04 -6.27 -13.67
N ASP A 174 -13.35 -5.38 -14.61
CA ASP A 174 -12.80 -5.43 -15.95
C ASP A 174 -11.56 -4.53 -16.13
N ARG A 175 -11.54 -3.44 -15.38
CA ARG A 175 -10.45 -2.47 -15.31
C ARG A 175 -10.69 -1.58 -14.10
N PRO A 176 -9.99 -1.78 -12.99
CA PRO A 176 -10.07 -0.87 -11.87
C PRO A 176 -9.61 0.52 -12.33
N MET A 177 -10.33 1.57 -11.93
CA MET A 177 -10.01 2.94 -12.35
C MET A 177 -8.78 3.47 -11.62
N ASP A 178 -8.59 3.05 -10.38
CA ASP A 178 -7.45 3.33 -9.51
C ASP A 178 -7.33 2.19 -8.47
N GLY A 179 -6.43 2.30 -7.51
CA GLY A 179 -6.34 1.39 -6.36
C GLY A 179 -5.63 0.07 -6.65
N LEU A 180 -5.69 -0.41 -7.88
CA LEU A 180 -5.04 -1.64 -8.35
C LEU A 180 -4.44 -1.40 -9.74
N THR A 181 -3.12 -1.58 -9.86
CA THR A 181 -2.36 -1.34 -11.07
C THR A 181 -1.88 -2.66 -11.67
N PHE A 182 -2.12 -2.84 -12.97
CA PHE A 182 -1.54 -3.91 -13.78
C PHE A 182 -0.33 -3.38 -14.55
N SER A 183 0.83 -3.98 -14.32
CA SER A 183 2.06 -3.73 -15.08
C SER A 183 2.31 -4.88 -16.06
N ALA A 184 2.33 -4.56 -17.34
CA ALA A 184 2.62 -5.53 -18.39
C ALA A 184 4.06 -6.08 -18.28
N ALA A 185 4.26 -7.27 -18.85
CA ALA A 185 5.60 -7.80 -19.04
C ALA A 185 6.40 -6.90 -20.00
N THR A 186 7.68 -6.69 -19.71
CA THR A 186 8.58 -5.93 -20.58
C THR A 186 9.73 -6.84 -21.03
N PRO A 187 10.07 -6.86 -22.33
CA PRO A 187 11.21 -7.65 -22.81
C PRO A 187 12.52 -7.09 -22.25
N GLU A 188 13.56 -7.92 -22.31
CA GLU A 188 14.92 -7.44 -22.07
C GLU A 188 15.30 -6.40 -23.12
N ILE A 189 15.97 -5.34 -22.68
CA ILE A 189 16.68 -4.38 -23.52
C ILE A 189 18.17 -4.60 -23.27
N PRO A 190 18.90 -5.26 -24.19
CA PRO A 190 20.29 -5.64 -23.97
C PRO A 190 21.16 -4.48 -23.53
N GLY A 191 21.86 -4.65 -22.41
CA GLY A 191 22.73 -3.62 -21.81
C GLY A 191 22.02 -2.46 -21.11
N VAL A 192 20.69 -2.44 -21.07
CA VAL A 192 19.89 -1.36 -20.47
C VAL A 192 19.01 -1.86 -19.34
N ALA A 193 18.19 -2.90 -19.59
CA ALA A 193 17.23 -3.39 -18.61
C ALA A 193 16.93 -4.89 -18.80
N PRO A 194 16.82 -5.69 -17.73
CA PRO A 194 16.43 -7.09 -17.82
C PRO A 194 14.96 -7.23 -18.24
N ALA A 195 14.60 -8.41 -18.73
CA ALA A 195 13.19 -8.77 -18.90
C ALA A 195 12.47 -8.76 -17.55
N ARG A 196 11.21 -8.35 -17.54
CA ARG A 196 10.38 -8.28 -16.33
C ARG A 196 9.01 -8.89 -16.62
N GLY A 197 8.53 -9.73 -15.71
CA GLY A 197 7.22 -10.39 -15.82
C GLY A 197 6.06 -9.42 -15.69
N ALA A 198 4.83 -9.90 -15.91
CA ALA A 198 3.63 -9.15 -15.53
C ALA A 198 3.56 -9.04 -14.00
N GLU A 199 2.94 -7.96 -13.51
CA GLU A 199 2.87 -7.69 -12.07
C GLU A 199 1.59 -6.92 -11.76
N VAL A 200 1.00 -7.19 -10.60
CA VAL A 200 -0.13 -6.43 -10.07
C VAL A 200 0.25 -5.94 -8.68
N HIS A 201 -0.05 -4.69 -8.39
CA HIS A 201 0.04 -4.15 -7.04
C HIS A 201 -1.15 -3.25 -6.75
N THR A 202 -1.44 -3.06 -5.47
CA THR A 202 -2.48 -2.13 -5.01
C THR A 202 -1.89 -0.92 -4.32
N GLN A 203 -2.56 0.22 -4.44
CA GLN A 203 -2.37 1.38 -3.59
C GLN A 203 -3.73 1.94 -3.16
N GLY A 204 -4.16 1.60 -1.94
CA GLY A 204 -5.48 1.95 -1.40
C GLY A 204 -5.60 3.34 -0.79
N GLN A 205 -4.48 4.01 -0.49
CA GLN A 205 -4.52 5.31 0.20
C GLN A 205 -4.87 6.46 -0.76
N THR A 206 -5.81 7.35 -0.42
CA THR A 206 -6.63 7.34 0.82
C THR A 206 -7.91 6.51 0.73
N GLU A 207 -8.58 6.50 -0.42
CA GLU A 207 -9.92 5.90 -0.61
C GLU A 207 -10.04 5.38 -2.05
N THR A 208 -9.17 4.45 -2.42
CA THR A 208 -9.14 3.87 -3.79
C THR A 208 -9.40 2.37 -3.80
N ASN A 209 -9.63 1.76 -2.63
CA ASN A 209 -9.88 0.32 -2.54
C ASN A 209 -11.27 -0.06 -3.05
N HIS A 210 -12.24 0.86 -3.01
CA HIS A 210 -13.57 0.67 -3.59
C HIS A 210 -13.58 0.48 -5.12
N TYR A 211 -12.45 0.68 -5.82
CA TYR A 211 -12.33 0.41 -7.26
C TYR A 211 -12.09 -1.06 -7.61
N TRP A 212 -11.78 -1.91 -6.61
CA TRP A 212 -11.49 -3.32 -6.84
C TRP A 212 -12.21 -4.29 -5.88
N PHE A 213 -12.85 -3.80 -4.83
CA PHE A 213 -13.84 -4.56 -4.03
C PHE A 213 -14.82 -3.61 -3.30
N PRO A 214 -16.08 -4.02 -3.04
CA PRO A 214 -17.04 -3.21 -2.28
C PRO A 214 -16.57 -2.95 -0.84
N ILE A 215 -16.58 -1.71 -0.36
CA ILE A 215 -16.15 -1.41 1.02
C ILE A 215 -16.75 -0.09 1.54
N HIS A 216 -16.80 0.08 2.86
CA HIS A 216 -16.88 1.41 3.47
C HIS A 216 -15.49 2.04 3.37
N ASP A 217 -15.26 2.84 2.32
CA ASP A 217 -13.90 3.28 1.97
C ASP A 217 -13.49 4.54 2.75
N PHE A 218 -13.47 4.41 4.08
CA PHE A 218 -13.03 5.48 4.99
C PHE A 218 -12.32 4.89 6.21
N PRO A 219 -11.26 5.53 6.75
CA PRO A 219 -10.43 4.97 7.84
C PRO A 219 -11.11 4.88 9.22
N ASN A 220 -12.37 5.28 9.36
CA ASN A 220 -13.10 5.27 10.64
C ASN A 220 -13.65 3.89 11.02
N VAL A 221 -13.51 2.89 10.16
CA VAL A 221 -13.83 1.48 10.46
C VAL A 221 -12.57 0.63 10.50
N ARG A 222 -12.64 -0.50 11.22
CA ARG A 222 -11.57 -1.50 11.25
C ARG A 222 -12.18 -2.89 11.25
N MET A 223 -11.56 -3.82 10.53
CA MET A 223 -11.99 -5.21 10.46
C MET A 223 -10.80 -6.15 10.28
N ALA A 224 -10.96 -7.40 10.71
CA ALA A 224 -10.03 -8.46 10.33
C ALA A 224 -10.21 -8.79 8.84
N THR A 225 -9.14 -9.18 8.15
CA THR A 225 -9.20 -9.44 6.70
C THR A 225 -8.54 -10.76 6.32
N GLU A 226 -9.13 -11.44 5.36
CA GLU A 226 -8.59 -12.64 4.72
C GLU A 226 -8.58 -12.45 3.21
N LEU A 227 -7.48 -12.85 2.56
CA LEU A 227 -7.37 -12.81 1.11
C LEU A 227 -7.00 -14.18 0.59
N VAL A 228 -7.81 -14.70 -0.32
CA VAL A 228 -7.54 -15.92 -1.09
C VAL A 228 -7.31 -15.49 -2.53
N ILE A 229 -6.07 -15.61 -3.00
CA ILE A 229 -5.64 -15.06 -4.28
C ILE A 229 -5.27 -16.24 -5.19
N ASP A 230 -6.03 -16.43 -6.26
CA ASP A 230 -5.89 -17.49 -7.25
C ASP A 230 -5.32 -16.92 -8.55
N VAL A 231 -4.08 -17.27 -8.86
CA VAL A 231 -3.29 -16.72 -9.99
C VAL A 231 -2.74 -17.84 -10.88
N PRO A 232 -2.36 -17.57 -12.13
CA PRO A 232 -1.76 -18.57 -13.00
C PRO A 232 -0.42 -19.08 -12.42
N ALA A 233 -0.03 -20.30 -12.79
CA ALA A 233 1.25 -20.89 -12.39
C ALA A 233 2.44 -19.99 -12.76
N GLY A 234 3.43 -19.95 -11.87
CA GLY A 234 4.61 -19.08 -12.00
C GLY A 234 4.45 -17.68 -11.41
N PHE A 235 3.25 -17.31 -10.94
CA PHE A 235 3.04 -16.10 -10.15
C PHE A 235 2.92 -16.42 -8.65
N GLN A 236 3.45 -15.51 -7.84
CA GLN A 236 3.34 -15.53 -6.39
C GLN A 236 2.43 -14.37 -5.98
N ALA A 237 1.71 -14.52 -4.87
CA ALA A 237 0.83 -13.47 -4.36
C ALA A 237 1.02 -13.24 -2.86
N SER A 238 1.16 -11.97 -2.48
CA SER A 238 1.32 -11.52 -1.10
C SER A 238 0.19 -10.58 -0.70
N SER A 239 -0.22 -10.68 0.56
CA SER A 239 -1.21 -9.80 1.17
C SER A 239 -0.98 -9.65 2.68
N ASN A 240 -1.87 -8.96 3.39
CA ASN A 240 -1.73 -8.66 4.81
C ASN A 240 -1.83 -9.92 5.70
N GLY A 241 -1.25 -9.88 6.89
CA GLY A 241 -1.40 -10.88 7.94
C GLY A 241 -0.35 -11.97 7.95
N ALA A 242 -0.76 -13.22 8.13
CA ALA A 242 0.09 -14.40 8.04
C ALA A 242 -0.31 -15.27 6.84
N LEU A 243 0.64 -15.96 6.22
CA LEU A 243 0.35 -16.99 5.22
C LEU A 243 -0.31 -18.17 5.93
N VAL A 244 -1.58 -18.42 5.64
CA VAL A 244 -2.32 -19.57 6.15
C VAL A 244 -2.01 -20.80 5.31
N LYS A 245 -2.01 -20.64 3.99
CA LYS A 245 -1.85 -21.75 3.05
C LYS A 245 -1.38 -21.26 1.69
N HIS A 246 -0.51 -22.05 1.07
CA HIS A 246 -0.16 -21.96 -0.35
C HIS A 246 -0.42 -23.33 -0.99
N GLU A 247 -1.14 -23.35 -2.11
CA GLU A 247 -1.49 -24.56 -2.84
C GLU A 247 -1.24 -24.42 -4.34
N VAL A 248 -0.51 -25.37 -4.91
CA VAL A 248 -0.41 -25.55 -6.37
C VAL A 248 -1.58 -26.43 -6.82
N ARG A 249 -2.38 -25.94 -7.78
CA ARG A 249 -3.58 -26.62 -8.31
C ARG A 249 -3.53 -26.72 -9.83
N GLY A 250 -2.72 -27.65 -10.33
CA GLY A 250 -2.51 -27.81 -11.77
C GLY A 250 -1.70 -26.64 -12.33
N ASP A 251 -2.32 -25.82 -13.17
CA ASP A 251 -1.74 -24.62 -13.78
C ASP A 251 -1.97 -23.34 -12.96
N ARG A 252 -2.26 -23.48 -11.65
CA ARG A 252 -2.65 -22.37 -10.78
C ARG A 252 -1.94 -22.39 -9.43
N GLU A 253 -1.77 -21.21 -8.85
CA GLU A 253 -1.18 -20.94 -7.54
C GLU A 253 -2.23 -20.24 -6.67
N VAL A 254 -2.58 -20.83 -5.53
CA VAL A 254 -3.59 -20.29 -4.61
C VAL A 254 -2.94 -19.93 -3.28
N TRP A 255 -3.00 -18.65 -2.94
CA TRP A 255 -2.40 -18.07 -1.74
C TRP A 255 -3.47 -17.57 -0.77
N HIS A 256 -3.50 -18.09 0.45
CA HIS A 256 -4.45 -17.69 1.49
C HIS A 256 -3.71 -16.96 2.63
N TRP A 257 -4.04 -15.68 2.79
CA TRP A 257 -3.50 -14.78 3.81
C TRP A 257 -4.59 -14.43 4.83
N ASN A 258 -4.20 -14.27 6.10
CA ASN A 258 -5.11 -13.92 7.19
C ASN A 258 -4.50 -12.85 8.11
N GLN A 259 -5.06 -11.64 8.05
CA GLN A 259 -4.80 -10.52 8.94
C GLN A 259 -5.84 -10.56 10.08
N GLU A 260 -5.51 -11.32 11.11
CA GLU A 260 -6.43 -11.59 12.23
C GLU A 260 -6.80 -10.35 13.04
N LYS A 261 -5.82 -9.45 13.26
CA LYS A 261 -6.04 -8.23 14.02
C LYS A 261 -6.68 -7.16 13.13
N PRO A 262 -7.76 -6.48 13.59
CA PRO A 262 -8.44 -5.47 12.80
C PRO A 262 -7.52 -4.34 12.35
N HIS A 263 -7.61 -4.00 11.07
CA HIS A 263 -6.92 -2.85 10.46
C HIS A 263 -7.88 -2.02 9.61
N VAL A 264 -7.42 -0.86 9.15
CA VAL A 264 -8.25 0.09 8.38
C VAL A 264 -8.36 -0.32 6.90
N PRO A 265 -9.51 -0.07 6.25
CA PRO A 265 -9.79 -0.38 4.84
C PRO A 265 -8.68 -0.10 3.85
N TYR A 266 -8.10 1.10 3.87
CA TYR A 266 -7.12 1.54 2.87
C TYR A 266 -5.79 0.74 2.94
N LEU A 267 -5.53 0.02 4.04
CA LEU A 267 -4.33 -0.80 4.22
C LEU A 267 -4.46 -2.21 3.64
N VAL A 268 -5.66 -2.63 3.22
CA VAL A 268 -5.85 -3.89 2.49
C VAL A 268 -5.08 -3.83 1.18
N SER A 269 -4.25 -4.82 0.93
CA SER A 269 -3.32 -4.81 -0.20
C SER A 269 -3.13 -6.18 -0.84
N VAL A 270 -2.85 -6.17 -2.15
CA VAL A 270 -2.48 -7.33 -2.96
C VAL A 270 -1.27 -6.96 -3.81
N VAL A 271 -0.25 -7.81 -3.78
CA VAL A 271 0.89 -7.77 -4.72
C VAL A 271 1.04 -9.13 -5.35
N ILE A 272 1.11 -9.18 -6.68
CA ILE A 272 1.21 -10.40 -7.47
C ILE A 272 2.31 -10.22 -8.52
N GLY A 273 3.18 -11.20 -8.66
CA GLY A 273 4.30 -11.13 -9.60
C GLY A 273 5.21 -12.35 -9.51
N ASP A 274 6.28 -12.31 -10.28
CA ASP A 274 7.37 -13.30 -10.25
C ASP A 274 8.54 -12.67 -9.49
N PHE A 275 8.68 -13.02 -8.22
CA PHE A 275 9.64 -12.41 -7.29
C PHE A 275 10.70 -13.41 -6.82
N ASP A 276 11.89 -12.87 -6.56
CA ASP A 276 12.87 -13.52 -5.70
C ASP A 276 12.54 -13.16 -4.24
N HIS A 277 12.84 -14.08 -3.33
CA HIS A 277 12.63 -13.89 -1.89
C HIS A 277 13.97 -13.74 -1.18
N ALA A 278 14.12 -12.67 -0.42
CA ALA A 278 15.25 -12.49 0.49
C ALA A 278 14.74 -12.47 1.93
N GLU A 279 14.89 -13.60 2.62
CA GLU A 279 14.63 -13.70 4.05
C GLU A 279 15.67 -12.89 4.83
N LEU A 280 15.19 -12.00 5.70
CA LEU A 280 16.03 -11.19 6.57
C LEU A 280 16.15 -11.85 7.95
N LEU A 281 17.36 -11.84 8.50
CA LEU A 281 17.56 -12.25 9.89
C LEU A 281 17.01 -11.17 10.82
N SER A 282 16.18 -11.57 11.78
CA SER A 282 15.55 -10.65 12.73
C SER A 282 15.82 -10.98 14.22
N PRO A 283 17.09 -11.14 14.64
CA PRO A 283 17.40 -11.55 16.02
C PRO A 283 17.04 -10.51 17.08
N LEU A 284 16.84 -9.23 16.73
CA LEU A 284 16.53 -8.17 17.70
C LEU A 284 15.03 -8.03 17.93
N SER A 285 14.24 -7.98 16.86
CA SER A 285 12.78 -7.86 16.94
C SER A 285 12.07 -9.20 17.11
N GLY A 286 12.62 -10.27 16.51
CA GLY A 286 11.97 -11.59 16.41
C GLY A 286 10.82 -11.65 15.40
N VAL A 287 10.61 -10.60 14.62
CA VAL A 287 9.52 -10.51 13.64
C VAL A 287 9.96 -11.18 12.33
N PRO A 288 9.17 -12.11 11.75
CA PRO A 288 9.44 -12.63 10.41
C PRO A 288 9.47 -11.53 9.36
N MET A 289 10.50 -11.53 8.50
CA MET A 289 10.72 -10.47 7.50
C MET A 289 11.23 -11.06 6.19
N THR A 290 10.47 -10.89 5.12
CA THR A 290 10.89 -11.26 3.76
C THR A 290 10.82 -10.05 2.84
N VAL A 291 11.87 -9.85 2.04
CA VAL A 291 11.84 -8.91 0.92
C VAL A 291 11.45 -9.67 -0.34
N TRP A 292 10.36 -9.22 -0.97
CA TRP A 292 9.91 -9.70 -2.27
C TRP A 292 10.54 -8.79 -3.32
N ALA A 293 11.65 -9.26 -3.90
CA ALA A 293 12.49 -8.50 -4.80
C ALA A 293 12.17 -8.85 -6.26
N PRO A 294 12.40 -7.93 -7.22
CA PRO A 294 12.32 -8.27 -8.63
C PRO A 294 13.21 -9.48 -8.93
N LYS A 295 12.74 -10.38 -9.79
CA LYS A 295 13.49 -11.59 -10.17
C LYS A 295 14.93 -11.26 -10.58
N GLY A 296 15.88 -12.02 -10.04
CA GLY A 296 17.32 -11.82 -10.21
C GLY A 296 17.94 -10.78 -9.27
N ARG A 297 17.18 -10.19 -8.33
CA ARG A 297 17.65 -9.14 -7.40
C ARG A 297 17.58 -9.55 -5.91
N GLY A 298 17.35 -10.83 -5.60
CA GLY A 298 17.28 -11.31 -4.21
C GLY A 298 18.52 -10.97 -3.37
N ASP A 299 19.72 -11.13 -3.93
CA ASP A 299 20.97 -10.82 -3.21
C ASP A 299 21.13 -9.33 -2.91
N ASP A 300 20.79 -8.47 -3.87
CA ASP A 300 20.79 -7.01 -3.68
C ASP A 300 19.80 -6.59 -2.60
N ALA A 301 18.61 -7.21 -2.59
CA ALA A 301 17.59 -6.95 -1.60
C ALA A 301 18.08 -7.29 -0.18
N LYS A 302 18.76 -8.42 -0.01
CA LYS A 302 19.32 -8.79 1.30
C LYS A 302 20.28 -7.73 1.84
N ALA A 303 21.21 -7.26 1.02
CA ALA A 303 22.17 -6.22 1.41
C ALA A 303 21.50 -4.87 1.67
N THR A 304 20.51 -4.51 0.86
CA THR A 304 19.80 -3.23 0.94
C THR A 304 18.95 -3.13 2.21
N TYR A 305 18.29 -4.23 2.60
CA TYR A 305 17.30 -4.24 3.69
C TYR A 305 17.82 -4.88 4.99
N GLU A 306 19.10 -5.25 5.09
CA GLU A 306 19.67 -5.92 6.28
C GLU A 306 19.43 -5.17 7.60
N ARG A 307 19.19 -3.85 7.54
CA ARG A 307 19.02 -2.99 8.72
C ARG A 307 17.57 -2.93 9.21
N THR A 308 16.61 -3.51 8.50
CA THR A 308 15.19 -3.44 8.86
C THR A 308 14.91 -3.96 10.28
N ASP A 309 15.52 -5.09 10.69
CA ASP A 309 15.37 -5.61 12.06
C ASP A 309 15.83 -4.60 13.13
N ARG A 310 16.94 -3.90 12.89
CA ARG A 310 17.45 -2.86 13.79
C ARG A 310 16.50 -1.67 13.88
N MET A 311 15.85 -1.31 12.78
CA MET A 311 14.85 -0.23 12.75
C MET A 311 13.60 -0.62 13.53
N VAL A 312 13.08 -1.83 13.30
CA VAL A 312 11.91 -2.34 14.05
C VAL A 312 12.23 -2.41 15.54
N ALA A 313 13.35 -3.03 15.94
CA ALA A 313 13.74 -3.12 17.35
C ALA A 313 13.96 -1.74 18.01
N LEU A 314 14.46 -0.76 17.25
CA LEU A 314 14.55 0.63 17.70
C LEU A 314 13.16 1.20 17.99
N PHE A 315 12.21 1.07 17.05
CA PHE A 315 10.85 1.58 17.23
C PHE A 315 10.11 0.87 18.36
N GLU A 316 10.28 -0.45 18.52
CA GLU A 316 9.70 -1.18 19.64
C GLU A 316 10.16 -0.61 20.99
N ARG A 317 11.44 -0.27 21.10
CA ARG A 317 12.01 0.35 22.30
C ARG A 317 11.52 1.79 22.50
N VAL A 318 11.50 2.59 21.44
CA VAL A 318 11.11 4.01 21.52
C VAL A 318 9.63 4.16 21.89
N PHE A 319 8.77 3.35 21.28
CA PHE A 319 7.33 3.38 21.55
C PHE A 319 6.92 2.53 22.76
N GLY A 320 7.81 1.69 23.29
CA GLY A 320 7.52 0.79 24.40
C GLY A 320 6.52 -0.30 24.03
N GLN A 321 6.42 -0.66 22.74
CA GLN A 321 5.44 -1.61 22.25
C GLN A 321 6.06 -2.54 21.21
N LYS A 322 5.85 -3.84 21.36
CA LYS A 322 6.27 -4.83 20.36
C LYS A 322 5.51 -4.64 19.06
N TYR A 323 6.17 -4.95 17.94
CA TYR A 323 5.56 -4.92 16.62
C TYR A 323 4.32 -5.83 16.61
N PRO A 324 3.12 -5.30 16.33
CA PRO A 324 1.89 -5.98 16.67
C PRO A 324 1.42 -6.96 15.58
N TRP A 325 1.98 -6.93 14.38
CA TRP A 325 1.53 -7.71 13.24
C TRP A 325 2.33 -9.01 13.07
N ALA A 326 1.79 -9.96 12.33
CA ALA A 326 2.36 -11.31 12.22
C ALA A 326 3.73 -11.36 11.51
N ARG A 327 3.99 -10.40 10.62
CA ARG A 327 5.23 -10.27 9.86
C ARG A 327 5.46 -8.83 9.41
N TYR A 328 6.67 -8.54 8.93
CA TYR A 328 7.01 -7.28 8.27
C TYR A 328 7.67 -7.59 6.92
N ASP A 329 6.84 -7.93 5.93
CA ASP A 329 7.29 -8.11 4.56
C ASP A 329 7.47 -6.77 3.86
N GLN A 330 8.37 -6.76 2.89
CA GLN A 330 8.73 -5.59 2.10
C GLN A 330 8.66 -5.97 0.62
N LEU A 331 7.79 -5.33 -0.13
CA LEU A 331 7.46 -5.71 -1.51
C LEU A 331 7.91 -4.63 -2.46
N VAL A 332 8.91 -4.93 -3.29
CA VAL A 332 9.47 -4.01 -4.27
C VAL A 332 8.75 -4.22 -5.59
N VAL A 333 7.92 -3.24 -5.97
CA VAL A 333 7.01 -3.30 -7.13
C VAL A 333 7.32 -2.17 -8.10
N ARG A 334 6.91 -2.34 -9.36
CA ARG A 334 7.17 -1.37 -10.43
C ARG A 334 5.99 -0.43 -10.59
N ASN A 335 6.27 0.76 -11.12
CA ASN A 335 5.24 1.79 -11.37
C ASN A 335 4.47 2.19 -10.10
N PHE A 336 5.08 2.03 -8.92
CA PHE A 336 4.50 2.51 -7.68
C PHE A 336 4.56 4.04 -7.64
N GLY A 337 3.42 4.70 -7.52
CA GLY A 337 3.33 6.17 -7.58
C GLY A 337 3.92 6.89 -6.35
N ALA A 338 4.25 6.16 -5.29
CA ALA A 338 4.81 6.67 -4.04
C ALA A 338 6.16 6.02 -3.75
N GLY A 339 6.93 6.57 -2.80
CA GLY A 339 8.19 5.93 -2.36
C GLY A 339 7.97 4.65 -1.55
N GLY A 340 6.89 4.59 -0.78
CA GLY A 340 6.49 3.42 0.00
C GLY A 340 5.11 3.60 0.60
N MET A 341 4.47 2.50 0.97
CA MET A 341 3.13 2.45 1.53
C MET A 341 3.08 1.47 2.70
N GLU A 342 2.54 1.92 3.83
CA GLU A 342 2.54 1.19 5.10
C GLU A 342 1.49 0.06 5.19
N ASN A 343 1.19 -0.62 4.06
CA ASN A 343 0.22 -1.71 4.04
C ASN A 343 0.52 -2.71 5.17
N THR A 344 -0.51 -3.09 5.92
CA THR A 344 -0.34 -3.79 7.20
C THR A 344 0.44 -5.08 7.00
N SER A 345 1.51 -5.29 7.77
CA SER A 345 2.45 -6.43 7.69
C SER A 345 3.22 -6.63 6.37
N ALA A 346 2.99 -5.81 5.35
CA ALA A 346 3.45 -6.05 3.98
C ALA A 346 3.69 -4.71 3.26
N THR A 347 4.73 -3.97 3.64
CA THR A 347 5.03 -2.64 3.10
C THR A 347 5.35 -2.70 1.60
N THR A 348 4.60 -1.99 0.76
CA THR A 348 4.84 -1.89 -0.69
C THR A 348 5.76 -0.72 -1.00
N MET A 349 6.72 -0.89 -1.90
CA MET A 349 7.78 0.09 -2.21
C MET A 349 8.13 0.08 -3.70
N GLN A 350 8.73 1.19 -4.17
CA GLN A 350 9.19 1.35 -5.55
C GLN A 350 10.59 0.77 -5.81
#